data_AF-A0A2N3NF19-F1
#
_entry.id   AF-A0A2N3NF19-F1
#
_cell.length_a   1.000
_cell.length_b   1.000
_cell.length_c   1.000
_cell.angle_alpha   90.00
_cell.angle_beta   90.00
_cell.angle_gamma   90.00
#
_symmetry.space_group_name_H-M   'P 1'
#
loop_
_entity.id
_entity.type
_entity.pdbx_description
1 polymer ?
#
loop_
_entity_poly.entity_id
_entity_poly.type
_entity_poly.pdbx_seq_one_letter_code
_entity_poly.pdbx_strand_id
1 'polypeptide(L)'
;MTEATQTWAVPQDDAPNPYVIVTADHQIHIHFWRHARIGALTVDGDCVLGHEASGVVLKLGHGLEDLQPDAFVPESTLNRDRVAVEPGVPCGHCHCFRCVDGHYNLYPDVAFAGVYPSHGTIQRYKVHRANHVHKLPDKVTLEQAALLEPVAVALHALCTAPVQVG
;
A
#
# COMPACT_ATOMS: atom_id res chain seq x y z
N MET A 1 27.38 10.63 -19.71
CA MET A 1 26.30 9.91 -19.00
C MET A 1 26.18 10.56 -17.63
N THR A 2 25.29 11.54 -17.51
CA THR A 2 25.01 12.20 -16.23
C THR A 2 24.03 11.31 -15.49
N GLU A 3 24.46 10.70 -14.39
CA GLU A 3 23.56 10.06 -13.43
C GLU A 3 22.61 11.13 -12.89
N ALA A 4 21.37 11.11 -13.37
CA ALA A 4 20.29 11.80 -12.70
C ALA A 4 19.93 10.96 -11.47
N THR A 5 20.58 11.22 -10.35
CA THR A 5 20.05 10.82 -9.05
C THR A 5 18.77 11.62 -8.83
N GLN A 6 17.64 11.05 -9.25
CA GLN A 6 16.33 11.62 -8.97
C GLN A 6 16.12 11.52 -7.45
N THR A 7 16.38 12.63 -6.75
CA THR A 7 16.10 12.75 -5.32
C THR A 7 14.60 12.90 -5.15
N TRP A 8 13.93 11.81 -4.80
CA TRP A 8 12.56 11.84 -4.30
C TRP A 8 12.58 12.58 -2.96
N ALA A 9 12.28 13.88 -3.00
CA ALA A 9 12.14 14.71 -1.81
C ALA A 9 11.02 14.15 -0.93
N VAL A 10 11.09 14.39 0.38
CA VAL A 10 9.94 14.16 1.27
C VAL A 10 8.77 14.95 0.67
N PRO A 11 7.66 14.29 0.28
CA PRO A 11 6.56 14.96 -0.39
C PRO A 11 6.05 16.13 0.45
N GLN A 12 5.85 17.29 -0.20
CA GLN A 12 5.34 18.49 0.43
C GLN A 12 3.83 18.37 0.74
N ASP A 13 3.40 19.16 1.73
CA ASP A 13 2.24 19.01 2.62
C ASP A 13 0.83 19.18 2.01
N ASP A 14 0.69 19.13 0.69
CA ASP A 14 -0.47 19.70 0.01
C ASP A 14 -1.55 18.67 -0.32
N ALA A 15 -1.36 17.40 0.06
CA ALA A 15 -2.26 16.32 -0.34
C ALA A 15 -3.54 16.29 0.55
N PRO A 16 -4.74 16.51 -0.03
CA PRO A 16 -5.98 16.46 0.73
C PRO A 16 -6.32 15.00 1.02
N ASN A 17 -6.07 14.54 2.24
CA ASN A 17 -6.57 13.33 2.95
C ASN A 17 -5.53 12.85 3.98
N PRO A 18 -5.90 11.99 4.93
CA PRO A 18 -4.93 11.42 5.85
C PRO A 18 -3.94 10.51 5.11
N TYR A 19 -2.68 10.94 5.02
CA TYR A 19 -1.61 10.12 4.47
C TYR A 19 -0.52 9.84 5.49
N VAL A 20 0.12 8.68 5.35
CA VAL A 20 1.26 8.21 6.13
C VAL A 20 2.48 8.13 5.22
N ILE A 21 3.64 8.58 5.68
CA ILE A 21 4.92 8.33 5.01
C ILE A 21 5.56 7.06 5.62
N VAL A 22 5.76 6.04 4.78
CA VAL A 22 6.31 4.72 5.17
C VAL A 22 7.69 4.47 4.50
N THR A 23 8.59 3.79 5.20
CA THR A 23 9.90 3.32 4.71
C THR A 23 9.83 1.83 4.34
N ALA A 24 9.88 1.43 3.07
CA ALA A 24 9.55 0.06 2.65
C ALA A 24 10.70 -0.73 2.00
N ASP A 25 10.75 -2.05 2.23
CA ASP A 25 11.30 -3.06 1.28
C ASP A 25 10.90 -4.52 1.63
N HIS A 26 10.36 -5.24 0.64
CA HIS A 26 10.93 -6.44 -0.01
C HIS A 26 9.97 -6.85 -1.14
N GLN A 27 10.39 -6.97 -2.42
CA GLN A 27 9.64 -7.66 -3.49
C GLN A 27 10.45 -7.98 -4.76
N ILE A 28 9.98 -8.98 -5.53
CA ILE A 28 10.52 -9.38 -6.84
C ILE A 28 9.55 -9.14 -8.03
N HIS A 29 9.50 -7.92 -8.56
CA HIS A 29 8.68 -7.57 -9.75
C HIS A 29 9.35 -7.87 -11.11
N ILE A 30 9.92 -9.07 -11.26
CA ILE A 30 10.71 -9.42 -12.46
C ILE A 30 9.85 -9.35 -13.74
N HIS A 31 8.56 -9.67 -13.65
CA HIS A 31 7.69 -9.69 -14.83
C HIS A 31 7.43 -8.30 -15.41
N PHE A 32 7.09 -7.31 -14.58
CA PHE A 32 6.94 -5.92 -15.02
C PHE A 32 8.26 -5.36 -15.55
N TRP A 33 9.38 -5.66 -14.90
CA TRP A 33 10.69 -5.23 -15.38
C TRP A 33 11.05 -5.81 -16.76
N ARG A 34 10.71 -7.08 -17.04
CA ARG A 34 11.05 -7.73 -18.31
C ARG A 34 10.07 -7.47 -19.45
N HIS A 35 8.77 -7.39 -19.13
CA HIS A 35 7.72 -7.40 -20.15
C HIS A 35 6.88 -6.12 -20.15
N ALA A 36 7.04 -5.25 -19.15
CA ALA A 36 6.27 -4.02 -18.98
C ALA A 36 4.75 -4.20 -18.96
N ARG A 37 4.24 -5.43 -18.79
CA ARG A 37 2.80 -5.70 -18.81
C ARG A 37 2.39 -7.00 -18.14
N ILE A 38 1.15 -7.05 -17.64
CA ILE A 38 0.42 -8.25 -17.23
C ILE A 38 -1.04 -8.08 -17.67
N GLY A 39 -1.48 -8.83 -18.68
CA GLY A 39 -2.84 -8.66 -19.23
C GLY A 39 -3.08 -7.23 -19.73
N ALA A 40 -4.07 -6.55 -19.17
CA ALA A 40 -4.40 -5.15 -19.47
C ALA A 40 -3.52 -4.13 -18.72
N LEU A 41 -2.79 -4.55 -17.68
CA LEU A 41 -1.89 -3.68 -16.94
C LEU A 41 -0.63 -3.48 -17.76
N THR A 42 -0.31 -2.23 -18.08
CA THR A 42 0.83 -1.83 -18.93
C THR A 42 1.60 -0.71 -18.25
N VAL A 43 2.92 -0.67 -18.47
CA VAL A 43 3.80 0.36 -17.94
C VAL A 43 4.25 1.25 -19.09
N ASP A 44 3.58 2.38 -19.26
CA ASP A 44 3.78 3.30 -20.39
C ASP A 44 4.66 4.51 -20.04
N GLY A 45 5.27 4.53 -18.86
CA GLY A 45 6.14 5.62 -18.40
C GLY A 45 6.91 5.27 -17.13
N ASP A 46 7.45 6.29 -16.46
CA ASP A 46 8.22 6.11 -15.22
C ASP A 46 7.31 5.58 -14.10
N CYS A 47 7.67 4.40 -13.57
CA CYS A 47 6.94 3.77 -12.48
C CYS A 47 7.92 3.17 -11.47
N VAL A 48 7.77 3.54 -10.20
CA VAL A 48 8.47 2.86 -9.11
C VAL A 48 7.73 1.54 -8.89
N LEU A 49 8.44 0.43 -8.74
CA LEU A 49 7.84 -0.90 -8.51
C LEU A 49 7.67 -1.17 -7.00
N GLY A 50 7.08 -2.33 -6.66
CA GLY A 50 6.89 -2.81 -5.29
C GLY A 50 5.49 -2.57 -4.73
N HIS A 51 4.96 -3.58 -4.04
CA HIS A 51 3.69 -3.51 -3.31
C HIS A 51 3.62 -4.33 -2.01
N GLU A 52 4.69 -5.05 -1.64
CA GLU A 52 4.85 -5.64 -0.31
C GLU A 52 5.70 -4.67 0.47
N ALA A 53 5.10 -4.08 1.49
CA ALA A 53 5.75 -3.02 2.23
C ALA A 53 5.28 -3.00 3.67
N SER A 54 6.24 -2.75 4.54
CA SER A 54 6.04 -2.36 5.91
C SER A 54 6.99 -1.22 6.22
N GLY A 55 6.76 -0.49 7.31
CA GLY A 55 7.69 0.54 7.75
C GLY A 55 7.20 1.26 8.99
N VAL A 56 7.68 2.48 9.18
CA VAL A 56 7.30 3.34 10.30
C VAL A 56 6.56 4.56 9.81
N VAL A 57 5.59 5.02 10.60
CA VAL A 57 4.84 6.24 10.31
C VAL A 57 5.67 7.48 10.68
N LEU A 58 6.09 8.23 9.67
CA LEU A 58 6.90 9.45 9.87
C LEU A 58 6.09 10.73 9.97
N LYS A 59 4.93 10.77 9.30
CA LYS A 59 4.03 11.93 9.27
C LYS A 59 2.60 11.48 9.05
N LEU A 60 1.67 12.26 9.59
CA LEU A 60 0.23 12.11 9.44
C LEU A 60 -0.33 13.33 8.68
N GLY A 61 -1.26 13.10 7.76
CA GLY A 61 -2.05 14.15 7.12
C GLY A 61 -3.20 14.66 8.00
N HIS A 62 -3.81 15.78 7.61
CA HIS A 62 -5.00 16.32 8.29
C HIS A 62 -6.26 15.48 8.03
N GLY A 63 -7.24 15.53 8.94
CA GLY A 63 -8.54 14.86 8.76
C GLY A 63 -8.55 13.36 9.07
N LEU A 64 -7.70 12.92 10.01
CA LEU A 64 -7.67 11.53 10.49
C LEU A 64 -8.87 11.16 11.39
N GLU A 65 -9.58 12.14 11.93
CA GLU A 65 -10.61 11.95 12.97
C GLU A 65 -11.82 11.13 12.49
N ASP A 66 -12.03 11.04 11.17
CA ASP A 66 -13.13 10.31 10.54
C ASP A 66 -12.79 8.85 10.14
N LEU A 67 -11.59 8.36 10.50
CA LEU A 67 -11.18 6.99 10.19
C LEU A 67 -11.70 5.97 11.23
N GLN A 68 -11.84 4.71 10.82
CA GLN A 68 -12.30 3.64 11.71
C GLN A 68 -11.43 3.54 12.99
N PRO A 69 -12.02 3.30 14.18
CA PRO A 69 -11.31 3.35 15.47
C PRO A 69 -10.12 2.37 15.59
N ASP A 70 -10.11 1.30 14.80
CA ASP A 70 -9.09 0.25 14.78
C ASP A 70 -7.93 0.54 13.80
N ALA A 71 -8.11 1.48 12.88
CA ALA A 71 -7.10 1.91 11.90
C ALA A 71 -6.22 3.08 12.41
N PHE A 72 -6.39 3.52 13.65
CA PHE A 72 -5.75 4.75 14.12
C PHE A 72 -4.28 4.52 14.47
N VAL A 73 -3.39 5.19 13.74
CA VAL A 73 -2.06 5.58 14.23
C VAL A 73 -2.22 6.94 14.90
N PRO A 74 -2.26 7.02 16.24
CA PRO A 74 -2.43 8.30 16.93
C PRO A 74 -1.26 9.23 16.65
N GLU A 75 -1.52 10.54 16.56
CA GLU A 75 -0.48 11.56 16.42
C GLU A 75 0.59 11.45 17.53
N SER A 76 0.19 11.01 18.72
CA SER A 76 1.09 10.71 19.85
C SER A 76 2.07 9.55 19.61
N THR A 77 1.95 8.84 18.48
CA THR A 77 2.72 7.63 18.14
C THR A 77 3.54 7.77 16.85
N LEU A 78 3.64 9.01 16.34
CA LEU A 78 4.55 9.39 15.26
C LEU A 78 5.98 8.92 15.57
N ASN A 79 6.65 8.32 14.58
CA ASN A 79 7.99 7.71 14.69
C ASN A 79 8.10 6.49 15.61
N ARG A 80 6.99 5.85 16.02
CA ARG A 80 7.00 4.63 16.83
C ARG A 80 6.15 3.51 16.28
N ASP A 81 5.01 3.84 15.68
CA ASP A 81 4.12 2.81 15.14
C ASP A 81 4.68 2.20 13.86
N ARG A 82 4.90 0.89 13.94
CA ARG A 82 5.25 0.05 12.80
C ARG A 82 3.97 -0.38 12.11
N VAL A 83 3.99 -0.37 10.79
CA VAL A 83 2.81 -0.60 9.95
C VAL A 83 3.12 -1.50 8.78
N ALA A 84 2.11 -2.24 8.29
CA ALA A 84 2.09 -2.84 6.97
C ALA A 84 1.25 -2.00 6.02
N VAL A 85 1.61 -1.99 4.74
CA VAL A 85 0.93 -1.21 3.69
C VAL A 85 0.09 -2.14 2.84
N GLU A 86 -1.20 -1.85 2.75
CA GLU A 86 -2.08 -2.49 1.78
C GLU A 86 -2.02 -1.72 0.46
N PRO A 87 -1.53 -2.31 -0.64
CA PRO A 87 -1.18 -1.55 -1.84
C PRO A 87 -2.38 -1.10 -2.69
N GLY A 88 -3.53 -1.76 -2.54
CA GLY A 88 -4.74 -1.49 -3.31
C GLY A 88 -5.62 -0.44 -2.64
N VAL A 89 -5.68 0.76 -3.23
CA VAL A 89 -6.47 1.88 -2.72
C VAL A 89 -7.66 2.14 -3.66
N PRO A 90 -8.92 1.89 -3.23
CA PRO A 90 -10.09 2.22 -4.03
C PRO A 90 -10.35 3.74 -4.05
N CYS A 91 -11.37 4.20 -4.78
CA CYS A 91 -11.63 5.62 -5.01
C CYS A 91 -11.82 6.49 -3.74
N GLY A 92 -12.14 5.88 -2.59
CA GLY A 92 -12.26 6.55 -1.28
C GLY A 92 -13.56 7.34 -1.09
N HIS A 93 -14.37 7.50 -2.13
CA HIS A 93 -15.67 8.21 -2.10
C HIS A 93 -16.86 7.30 -2.41
N CYS A 94 -16.62 6.01 -2.51
CA CYS A 94 -17.47 5.15 -3.29
C CYS A 94 -18.61 4.57 -2.44
N HIS A 95 -19.83 5.09 -2.60
CA HIS A 95 -21.08 4.32 -2.46
C HIS A 95 -21.20 3.21 -3.54
N CYS A 96 -20.06 2.69 -4.03
CA CYS A 96 -20.03 1.64 -5.03
C CYS A 96 -20.43 0.34 -4.35
N PHE A 97 -21.37 -0.41 -4.94
CA PHE A 97 -21.88 -1.65 -4.36
C PHE A 97 -20.74 -2.60 -3.96
N ARG A 98 -19.71 -2.76 -4.81
CA ARG A 98 -18.54 -3.60 -4.52
C ARG A 98 -17.73 -3.13 -3.30
N CYS A 99 -17.66 -1.83 -3.06
CA CYS A 99 -16.91 -1.24 -1.96
C CYS A 99 -17.67 -1.43 -0.64
N VAL A 100 -18.99 -1.24 -0.68
CA VAL A 100 -19.89 -1.41 0.46
C VAL A 100 -20.05 -2.89 0.84
N ASP A 101 -20.03 -3.78 -0.14
CA ASP A 101 -20.18 -5.23 0.02
C ASP A 101 -18.84 -5.94 0.36
N GLY A 102 -17.77 -5.18 0.65
CA GLY A 102 -16.46 -5.72 1.04
C GLY A 102 -15.59 -6.27 -0.09
N HIS A 103 -16.04 -6.16 -1.34
CA HIS A 103 -15.34 -6.59 -2.56
C HIS A 103 -14.62 -5.43 -3.28
N TYR A 104 -13.98 -4.54 -2.51
CA TYR A 104 -13.32 -3.35 -3.05
C TYR A 104 -12.12 -3.67 -3.96
N ASN A 105 -11.53 -4.86 -3.81
CA ASN A 105 -10.49 -5.38 -4.71
C ASN A 105 -10.96 -5.53 -6.17
N LEU A 106 -12.27 -5.60 -6.40
CA LEU A 106 -12.88 -5.67 -7.74
C LEU A 106 -13.26 -4.30 -8.29
N TYR A 107 -12.91 -3.20 -7.62
CA TYR A 107 -13.20 -1.86 -8.11
C TYR A 107 -12.37 -1.57 -9.38
N PRO A 108 -12.98 -1.15 -10.50
CA PRO A 108 -12.27 -1.00 -11.78
C PRO A 108 -11.12 0.01 -11.72
N ASP A 109 -11.28 1.09 -10.96
CA ASP A 109 -10.30 2.18 -10.88
C ASP A 109 -9.49 2.12 -9.57
N VAL A 110 -9.19 0.91 -9.09
CA VAL A 110 -8.33 0.73 -7.92
C VAL A 110 -6.91 1.22 -8.24
N ALA A 111 -6.40 2.15 -7.44
CA ALA A 111 -5.02 2.58 -7.53
C ALA A 111 -4.16 1.56 -6.78
N PHE A 112 -3.32 0.82 -7.51
CA PHE A 112 -2.50 -0.24 -6.93
C PHE A 112 -1.03 0.16 -6.95
N ALA A 113 -0.40 0.26 -5.78
CA ALA A 113 1.01 0.63 -5.66
C ALA A 113 1.89 -0.31 -6.51
N GLY A 114 2.78 0.22 -7.33
CA GLY A 114 3.70 -0.57 -8.16
C GLY A 114 3.11 -1.01 -9.50
N VAL A 115 1.87 -0.59 -9.80
CA VAL A 115 1.22 -0.72 -11.11
C VAL A 115 1.01 0.67 -11.68
N TYR A 116 1.53 0.92 -12.88
CA TYR A 116 1.40 2.21 -13.54
C TYR A 116 -0.08 2.65 -13.64
N PRO A 117 -0.40 3.92 -13.36
CA PRO A 117 0.49 5.05 -13.07
C PRO A 117 0.86 5.23 -11.58
N SER A 118 0.49 4.30 -10.71
CA SER A 118 0.70 4.41 -9.26
C SER A 118 2.08 3.94 -8.84
N HIS A 119 2.97 4.87 -8.49
CA HIS A 119 4.30 4.56 -7.96
C HIS A 119 4.23 3.63 -6.74
N GLY A 120 5.02 2.56 -6.78
CA GLY A 120 5.12 1.51 -5.78
C GLY A 120 5.95 1.86 -4.56
N THR A 121 6.41 0.82 -3.86
CA THR A 121 6.98 0.93 -2.52
C THR A 121 8.50 0.81 -2.47
N ILE A 122 9.20 0.53 -3.58
CA ILE A 122 10.68 0.51 -3.65
C ILE A 122 11.21 1.95 -3.65
N GLN A 123 11.04 2.63 -2.52
CA GLN A 123 11.48 4.00 -2.28
C GLN A 123 11.60 4.25 -0.77
N ARG A 124 12.42 5.23 -0.41
CA ARG A 124 12.65 5.58 1.00
C ARG A 124 11.40 6.10 1.71
N TYR A 125 10.54 6.79 0.97
CA TYR A 125 9.36 7.45 1.50
C TYR A 125 8.20 7.22 0.55
N LYS A 126 7.09 6.69 1.06
CA LYS A 126 5.84 6.53 0.29
C LYS A 126 4.69 7.16 1.05
N VAL A 127 4.01 8.12 0.41
CA VAL A 127 2.72 8.65 0.85
C VAL A 127 1.64 7.64 0.52
N HIS A 128 0.92 7.19 1.54
CA HIS A 128 -0.16 6.22 1.39
C HIS A 128 -1.37 6.59 2.23
N ARG A 129 -2.58 6.21 1.81
CA ARG A 129 -3.80 6.54 2.56
C ARG A 129 -3.82 5.80 3.89
N ALA A 130 -4.12 6.51 4.98
CA ALA A 130 -4.10 5.95 6.33
C ALA A 130 -5.01 4.73 6.51
N ASN A 131 -6.17 4.68 5.85
CA ASN A 131 -7.09 3.52 5.88
C ASN A 131 -6.51 2.22 5.29
N HIS A 132 -5.40 2.31 4.56
CA HIS A 132 -4.73 1.17 3.94
C HIS A 132 -3.33 0.98 4.53
N VAL A 133 -3.16 1.43 5.77
CA VAL A 133 -1.94 1.27 6.56
C VAL A 133 -2.34 0.63 7.88
N HIS A 134 -1.83 -0.58 8.11
CA HIS A 134 -2.26 -1.46 9.18
C HIS A 134 -1.22 -1.47 10.30
N LYS A 135 -1.61 -1.08 11.51
CA LYS A 135 -0.71 -1.09 12.67
C LYS A 135 -0.29 -2.51 13.03
N LEU A 136 1.01 -2.70 13.25
CA LEU A 136 1.58 -4.00 13.59
C LEU A 136 1.59 -4.23 15.11
N PRO A 137 1.31 -5.47 15.55
CA PRO A 137 1.60 -5.87 16.93
C PRO A 137 3.10 -5.78 17.25
N ASP A 138 3.43 -5.57 18.53
CA ASP A 138 4.81 -5.42 19.01
C ASP A 138 5.74 -6.60 18.67
N LYS A 139 5.16 -7.78 18.45
CA LYS A 139 5.89 -9.03 18.15
C LYS A 139 6.20 -9.23 16.67
N VAL A 140 5.55 -8.49 15.78
CA VAL A 140 5.73 -8.63 14.32
C VAL A 140 6.85 -7.70 13.87
N THR A 141 7.90 -8.26 13.25
CA THR A 141 8.99 -7.46 12.69
C THR A 141 8.58 -6.81 11.37
N LEU A 142 9.33 -5.82 10.90
CA LEU A 142 9.04 -5.18 9.61
C LEU A 142 9.20 -6.16 8.45
N GLU A 143 10.20 -7.04 8.49
CA GLU A 143 10.42 -8.05 7.46
C GLU A 143 9.25 -9.04 7.38
N GLN A 144 8.72 -9.47 8.52
CA GLN A 144 7.53 -10.32 8.57
C GLN A 144 6.29 -9.57 8.07
N ALA A 145 6.18 -8.29 8.41
CA ALA A 145 5.06 -7.47 7.99
C ALA A 145 5.03 -7.19 6.48
N ALA A 146 6.19 -7.15 5.81
CA ALA A 146 6.25 -7.05 4.36
C ALA A 146 5.53 -8.24 3.69
N LEU A 147 5.60 -9.43 4.30
CA LEU A 147 4.93 -10.64 3.80
C LEU A 147 3.41 -10.63 4.02
N LEU A 148 2.82 -9.64 4.70
CA LEU A 148 1.39 -9.65 4.98
C LEU A 148 0.54 -9.50 3.71
N GLU A 149 1.04 -8.80 2.69
CA GLU A 149 0.35 -8.69 1.40
C GLU A 149 0.20 -10.05 0.69
N PRO A 150 1.28 -10.84 0.46
CA PRO A 150 1.15 -12.13 -0.22
C PRO A 150 0.43 -13.16 0.66
N VAL A 151 0.57 -13.05 1.99
CA VAL A 151 -0.23 -13.86 2.92
C VAL A 151 -1.72 -13.52 2.78
N ALA A 152 -2.09 -12.24 2.65
CA ALA A 152 -3.48 -11.83 2.44
C ALA A 152 -4.02 -12.36 1.11
N VAL A 153 -3.22 -12.37 0.03
CA VAL A 153 -3.58 -13.00 -1.25
C VAL A 153 -3.87 -14.49 -1.06
N ALA A 154 -2.97 -15.22 -0.39
CA ALA A 154 -3.15 -16.65 -0.14
C ALA A 154 -4.37 -16.94 0.75
N LEU A 155 -4.57 -16.15 1.81
CA LEU A 155 -5.72 -16.29 2.71
C LEU A 155 -7.03 -16.00 1.98
N HIS A 156 -7.08 -14.97 1.15
CA HIS A 156 -8.25 -14.66 0.32
C HIS A 156 -8.61 -15.83 -0.61
N ALA A 157 -7.60 -16.45 -1.25
CA ALA A 157 -7.80 -17.63 -2.09
C ALA A 157 -8.36 -18.81 -1.27
N LEU A 158 -7.85 -19.05 -0.06
CA LEU A 158 -8.34 -20.12 0.82
C LEU A 158 -9.76 -19.86 1.33
N CYS A 159 -10.10 -18.62 1.66
CA CYS A 159 -11.44 -18.26 2.14
C CYS A 159 -12.50 -18.30 1.03
N THR A 160 -12.11 -18.07 -0.22
CA THR A 160 -13.02 -18.10 -1.38
C THR A 160 -13.13 -19.49 -2.00
N ALA A 161 -12.11 -20.33 -1.85
CA ALA A 161 -12.15 -21.71 -2.28
C ALA A 161 -12.89 -22.60 -1.26
N PRO A 162 -13.61 -23.65 -1.69
CA PRO A 162 -14.28 -24.60 -0.79
C PRO A 162 -13.29 -25.61 -0.21
N VAL A 163 -12.22 -25.12 0.44
CA VAL A 163 -11.20 -25.95 1.07
C VAL A 163 -11.68 -26.36 2.45
N GLN A 164 -11.70 -27.66 2.74
CA GLN A 164 -12.03 -28.21 4.05
C GLN A 164 -10.85 -29.01 4.59
N VAL A 165 -10.70 -29.02 5.92
CA VAL A 165 -9.78 -29.94 6.59
C VAL A 165 -10.33 -31.35 6.39
N GLY A 166 -9.49 -32.25 5.87
CA GLY A 166 -9.83 -33.65 5.61
C GLY A 166 -9.96 -34.49 6.87
#